data_AF-A0A1Z3HHI4-F1
#
_entry.id   AF-A0A1Z3HHI4-F1
#
_cell.length_a   1.000
_cell.length_b   1.000
_cell.length_c   1.000
_cell.angle_alpha   90.00
_cell.angle_beta   90.00
_cell.angle_gamma   90.00
#
_symmetry.space_group_name_H-M   'P 1'
#
loop_
_entity.id
_entity.type
_entity.pdbx_description
1 polymer ?
#
loop_
_entity_poly.entity_id
_entity_poly.type
_entity_poly.pdbx_seq_one_letter_code
_entity_poly.pdbx_strand_id
1 'polypeptide(L)' 'MTSITFDVPQDVFSALKTSPDEFAAELRLAAAIFWYQKGQISQEKAAQVAGLDRNWPGSIPMLEVKRLLMI' A
#
# COMPACT_ATOMS: atom_id res chain seq x y z
N MET A 1 7.43 7.80 -15.01
CA MET A 1 6.46 6.99 -14.22
C MET A 1 5.97 5.87 -15.11
N THR A 2 5.67 4.71 -14.52
CA THR A 2 5.18 3.52 -15.23
C THR A 2 3.81 3.17 -14.67
N SER A 3 2.85 2.87 -15.54
CA SER A 3 1.48 2.49 -15.14
C SER A 3 1.32 0.98 -15.18
N ILE A 4 0.66 0.42 -14.17
CA ILE A 4 0.28 -1.00 -14.10
C ILE A 4 -1.25 -1.03 -14.03
N THR A 5 -1.88 -1.83 -14.89
CA THR A 5 -3.34 -2.01 -14.94
C THR A 5 -3.67 -3.48 -14.68
N PHE A 6 -4.67 -3.73 -13.85
CA PHE A 6 -5.18 -5.07 -13.56
C PHE A 6 -6.67 -4.96 -13.25
N ASP A 7 -7.42 -6.02 -13.55
CA ASP A 7 -8.83 -6.12 -13.22
C ASP A 7 -9.02 -6.55 -11.77
N VAL A 8 -10.05 -5.99 -11.13
CA VAL A 8 -10.50 -6.37 -9.79
C VAL A 8 -12.00 -6.69 -9.83
N PRO A 9 -12.51 -7.50 -8.88
CA PRO A 9 -13.94 -7.70 -8.72
C PRO A 9 -14.68 -6.36 -8.60
N GLN A 10 -15.80 -6.20 -9.30
CA GLN A 10 -16.54 -4.93 -9.34
C GLN A 10 -17.05 -4.48 -7.97
N ASP A 11 -17.32 -5.43 -7.09
CA ASP A 11 -17.85 -5.21 -5.75
C ASP A 11 -16.78 -4.81 -4.73
N VAL A 12 -15.48 -4.90 -5.05
CA VAL A 12 -14.39 -4.63 -4.09
C VAL A 12 -14.44 -3.19 -3.54
N PHE A 13 -14.73 -2.21 -4.40
CA PHE A 13 -14.82 -0.80 -4.01
C PHE A 13 -16.01 -0.56 -3.06
N SER A 14 -17.12 -1.26 -3.30
CA SER A 14 -18.31 -1.18 -2.46
C SER A 14 -18.12 -1.90 -1.12
N ALA A 15 -17.44 -3.06 -1.13
CA ALA A 15 -17.13 -3.83 0.06
C ALA A 15 -16.19 -3.05 1.00
N LEU A 16 -15.19 -2.37 0.46
CA LEU A 16 -14.22 -1.58 1.21
C LEU A 16 -14.68 -0.13 1.47
N LYS A 17 -15.74 0.33 0.80
CA LYS A 17 -16.24 1.71 0.84
C LYS A 17 -15.18 2.74 0.43
N THR A 18 -14.39 2.41 -0.60
CA THR A 18 -13.30 3.24 -1.10
C THR A 18 -13.55 3.64 -2.57
N SER A 19 -13.07 4.80 -2.97
CA SER A 19 -12.95 5.15 -4.39
C SER A 19 -11.81 4.36 -5.06
N PRO A 20 -11.75 4.31 -6.41
CA PRO A 20 -10.64 3.66 -7.13
C PRO A 20 -9.26 4.24 -6.80
N ASP A 21 -9.17 5.56 -6.62
CA ASP A 21 -7.90 6.23 -6.28
C ASP A 21 -7.43 5.89 -4.87
N GLU A 22 -8.34 5.86 -3.89
CA GLU A 22 -8.06 5.42 -2.52
C GLU A 22 -7.63 3.96 -2.48
N PHE A 23 -8.36 3.08 -3.18
CA PHE A 23 -8.01 1.67 -3.30
C PHE A 23 -6.61 1.47 -3.90
N ALA A 24 -6.28 2.21 -4.97
CA ALA A 24 -4.96 2.14 -5.58
C ALA A 24 -3.84 2.68 -4.67
N ALA A 25 -4.13 3.67 -3.82
CA ALA A 25 -3.19 4.14 -2.81
C ALA A 25 -2.97 3.09 -1.70
N GLU A 26 -4.04 2.50 -1.17
CA GLU A 26 -3.99 1.45 -0.16
C GLU A 26 -3.29 0.18 -0.67
N LEU A 27 -3.54 -0.21 -1.91
CA LEU A 27 -2.88 -1.38 -2.51
C LEU A 27 -1.38 -1.15 -2.70
N ARG A 28 -0.97 0.04 -3.17
CA ARG A 28 0.45 0.41 -3.28
C ARG A 28 1.13 0.42 -1.92
N LEU A 29 0.45 0.93 -0.91
CA LEU A 29 0.90 0.93 0.48
C LEU A 29 1.12 -0.49 1.00
N ALA A 30 0.13 -1.36 0.83
CA ALA A 30 0.20 -2.77 1.24
C ALA A 30 1.35 -3.51 0.55
N ALA A 31 1.52 -3.33 -0.77
CA ALA A 31 2.60 -3.94 -1.53
C ALA A 31 3.98 -3.45 -1.08
N ALA A 32 4.14 -2.13 -0.86
CA ALA A 32 5.38 -1.54 -0.37
C ALA A 32 5.79 -2.12 0.99
N ILE A 33 4.85 -2.21 1.92
CA ILE A 33 5.04 -2.82 3.25
C ILE A 33 5.47 -4.28 3.10
N PHE A 34 4.75 -5.06 2.29
CA PHE A 34 5.02 -6.48 2.11
C PHE A 34 6.44 -6.75 1.60
N TRP A 35 6.87 -6.01 0.56
CA TRP A 35 8.20 -6.17 -0.01
C TRP A 35 9.31 -5.67 0.92
N TYR A 36 9.07 -4.59 1.66
CA TYR A 36 10.03 -4.10 2.65
C TYR A 36 10.22 -5.10 3.81
N GLN A 37 9.13 -5.65 4.34
CA GLN A 37 9.17 -6.66 5.40
C GLN A 37 9.92 -7.93 4.99
N LYS A 38 9.85 -8.30 3.70
CA LYS A 38 10.62 -9.40 3.13
C LYS A 38 12.08 -9.07 2.83
N GLY A 39 12.53 -7.83 3.06
CA GLY A 39 13.87 -7.36 2.71
C GLY A 39 14.13 -7.30 1.20
N GLN A 40 13.07 -7.30 0.37
CA GLN A 40 13.19 -7.31 -1.09
C GLN A 40 13.47 -5.92 -1.65
N ILE A 41 13.04 -4.87 -0.95
CA ILE A 41 13.27 -3.47 -1.33
C ILE A 41 13.72 -2.66 -0.10
N SER A 42 14.47 -1.59 -0.32
CA SER A 42 14.85 -0.66 0.74
C SER A 42 13.67 0.17 1.24
N GLN A 43 13.78 0.78 2.42
CA GLN A 43 12.76 1.69 2.96
C GLN A 43 12.47 2.86 2.00
N GLU A 44 13.51 3.46 1.41
CA GLU A 44 13.34 4.54 0.43
C GLU A 44 12.54 4.07 -0.80
N LYS A 45 12.84 2.86 -1.29
CA LYS A 45 12.09 2.27 -2.41
C LYS A 45 10.64 1.97 -2.04
N ALA A 46 10.39 1.49 -0.82
CA ALA A 46 9.05 1.26 -0.31
C ALA A 46 8.23 2.57 -0.22
N ALA A 47 8.84 3.66 0.27
CA ALA A 47 8.20 4.98 0.29
C ALA A 47 7.82 5.45 -1.12
N GLN A 48 8.73 5.28 -2.09
CA GLN A 48 8.47 5.60 -3.50
C GLN A 48 7.30 4.78 -4.07
N VAL A 49 7.25 3.47 -3.80
CA VAL A 49 6.17 2.57 -4.25
C VAL A 49 4.83 2.99 -3.62
N ALA A 50 4.82 3.32 -2.33
CA ALA A 50 3.64 3.79 -1.62
C ALA A 50 3.14 5.17 -2.10
N GLY A 51 3.89 5.87 -2.96
CA GLY A 51 3.57 7.23 -3.39
C GLY A 51 3.73 8.27 -2.28
N LEU A 52 4.55 7.97 -1.27
CA LEU A 52 4.84 8.86 -0.16
C LEU A 52 6.18 9.55 -0.40
N ASP A 53 6.25 10.84 -0.03
CA ASP A 53 7.53 11.52 0.03
C ASP A 53 8.45 10.81 1.02
N ARG A 54 9.77 11.01 0.83
CA ARG A 54 10.89 10.29 1.47
C ARG A 54 10.77 10.08 2.99
N ASN A 55 9.89 10.82 3.65
CA ASN A 55 9.52 10.70 5.04
C ASN A 55 8.40 9.66 5.27
N TRP A 56 8.60 8.41 4.83
CA TRP A 56 7.86 7.29 5.43
C TRP A 56 8.24 7.25 6.91
N PRO A 57 7.31 7.47 7.85
CA PRO A 57 7.64 7.31 9.25
C PRO A 57 7.92 5.82 9.44
N GLY A 58 9.18 5.44 9.62
CA GLY A 58 9.56 4.12 10.13
C GLY A 58 8.94 3.80 11.50
N SER A 59 8.17 4.75 12.04
CA SER A 59 7.42 4.76 13.27
C SER A 59 5.90 4.58 13.11
N ILE A 60 5.33 4.32 11.92
CA ILE A 60 4.00 3.67 11.92
C ILE A 60 4.22 2.32 12.60
N PRO A 61 3.73 2.11 13.84
CA PRO A 61 3.98 0.87 14.53
C PRO A 61 3.46 -0.24 13.64
N MET A 62 4.21 -1.33 13.49
CA MET A 62 3.78 -2.52 12.74
C MET A 62 2.39 -3.02 13.19
N LEU A 63 1.94 -2.61 14.38
CA LEU A 63 0.58 -2.76 14.92
C LEU A 63 -0.51 -2.03 14.10
N GLU A 64 -0.25 -0.85 13.55
CA GLU A 64 -1.24 -0.09 12.76
C GLU A 64 -1.32 -0.61 11.32
N VAL A 65 -0.21 -1.09 10.78
CA VAL A 65 -0.16 -1.85 9.53
C VAL A 65 -0.93 -3.18 9.67
N LYS A 66 -0.82 -3.86 10.81
CA LYS A 66 -1.65 -5.02 11.13
C LYS A 66 -3.13 -4.65 11.23
N ARG A 67 -3.49 -3.47 11.74
CA ARG A 67 -4.89 -2.97 11.73
C ARG A 67 -5.43 -2.68 10.33
N LEU A 68 -4.60 -2.17 9.41
CA LEU A 68 -5.01 -1.88 8.03
C LEU A 68 -5.10 -3.14 7.14
N LEU A 69 -4.38 -4.21 7.49
CA LEU A 69 -4.39 -5.49 6.75
C LEU A 69 -5.23 -6.59 7.42
N MET A 70 -5.74 -6.37 8.63
CA MET A 70 -6.65 -7.31 9.31
C MET A 70 -8.09 -6.87 9.13
N ILE A 71 -8.67 -7.38 8.03
CA ILE A 71 -9.92 -8.11 8.14
C ILE A 71 -9.66 -9.38 8.97
#